data_AF-A0A0F8EBK9-F1
#
_entry.id   AF-A0A0F8EBK9-F1
#
_cell.length_a   1.000
_cell.length_b   1.000
_cell.length_c   1.000
_cell.angle_alpha   90.00
_cell.angle_beta   90.00
_cell.angle_gamma   90.00
#
_symmetry.space_group_name_H-M   'P 1'
#
loop_
_entity.id
_entity.type
_entity.pdbx_description
1 polymer ?
#
loop_
_entity_poly.entity_id
_entity_poly.type
_entity_poly.pdbx_seq_one_letter_code
_entity_poly.pdbx_strand_id
1 'polypeptide(L)'
;MNTGMGLIWIAGASGLLAFLTSLFSVIRQDRKFMVLSEKLELAGGAGIVIAIFLLVYHLLGVDTEYSYVFQHSSTDLAWHYRFSALWAGQEGSFLIWTGFIFIMLAITRFTGTGKILRETNLFALMRSVSLFVASVFLLLLALKNPFSMYYLTGAGIPEVTNWNLFAEPFVVSYGQGMNPLLRNLWMAIHPPLLFLGYAAFTLPFSAAIAGLALKDNRWSELATGWMRVSWLFLTLGIGFGAFWAYEVLGWGAWYWTWDPVETSSLIPWLTATAYLHAKLRVRQGEYGFMLPMLALVSFILVIFSTFVTRSGLWVSVHSWQDFTTEGMIIAFFLLVLTGSSTVLLARKYFGEE
;
A
#
# COMPACT_ATOMS: atom_id res chain seq x y z
N MET A 1 -21.19 -2.74 -18.89
CA MET A 1 -19.71 -2.82 -18.92
C MET A 1 -19.21 -2.38 -17.56
N ASN A 2 -18.44 -3.22 -16.88
CA ASN A 2 -17.92 -2.96 -15.55
C ASN A 2 -16.75 -1.95 -15.61
N THR A 3 -17.07 -0.66 -15.45
CA THR A 3 -16.09 0.43 -15.60
C THR A 3 -15.00 0.39 -14.55
N GLY A 4 -15.34 0.04 -13.30
CA GLY A 4 -14.38 -0.09 -12.20
C GLY A 4 -13.33 -1.16 -12.47
N MET A 5 -13.75 -2.33 -12.94
CA MET A 5 -12.84 -3.42 -13.33
C MET A 5 -11.87 -2.98 -14.44
N GLY A 6 -12.39 -2.32 -15.48
CA GLY A 6 -11.58 -1.78 -16.56
C GLY A 6 -10.54 -0.76 -16.09
N LEU A 7 -10.90 0.12 -15.14
CA LEU A 7 -9.97 1.09 -14.56
C LEU A 7 -8.83 0.41 -13.80
N ILE A 8 -9.10 -0.65 -13.03
CA ILE A 8 -8.06 -1.41 -12.33
C ILE A 8 -7.08 -2.04 -13.32
N TRP A 9 -7.55 -2.62 -14.42
CA TRP A 9 -6.67 -3.21 -15.43
C TRP A 9 -5.85 -2.17 -16.18
N ILE A 10 -6.46 -1.05 -16.57
CA ILE A 10 -5.75 0.07 -17.21
C ILE A 10 -4.70 0.64 -16.27
N ALA A 11 -5.03 0.82 -14.99
CA ALA A 11 -4.08 1.27 -13.99
C ALA A 11 -2.95 0.26 -13.78
N GLY A 12 -3.25 -1.05 -13.75
CA GLY A 12 -2.26 -2.11 -13.66
C GLY A 12 -1.28 -2.13 -14.84
N ALA A 13 -1.81 -2.10 -16.07
CA ALA A 13 -0.99 -2.01 -17.27
C ALA A 13 -0.16 -0.72 -17.30
N SER A 14 -0.77 0.42 -16.97
CA SER A 14 -0.08 1.72 -16.93
C SER A 14 1.01 1.76 -15.87
N GLY A 15 0.76 1.22 -14.67
CA GLY A 15 1.74 1.18 -13.58
C GLY A 15 2.93 0.28 -13.91
N LEU A 16 2.69 -0.91 -14.48
CA LEU A 16 3.77 -1.80 -14.93
C LEU A 16 4.60 -1.16 -16.05
N LEU A 17 3.95 -0.58 -17.06
CA LEU A 17 4.64 0.11 -18.14
C LEU A 17 5.38 1.36 -17.65
N ALA A 18 4.82 2.09 -16.68
CA ALA A 18 5.47 3.24 -16.04
C ALA A 18 6.76 2.82 -15.32
N PHE A 19 6.73 1.70 -14.59
CA PHE A 19 7.90 1.12 -13.95
C PHE A 19 8.96 0.71 -14.99
N LEU A 20 8.59 -0.10 -15.97
CA LEU A 20 9.53 -0.61 -16.99
C LEU A 20 10.18 0.54 -17.77
N THR A 21 9.39 1.52 -18.21
CA THR A 21 9.92 2.70 -18.92
C THR A 21 10.75 3.60 -18.00
N SER A 22 10.42 3.72 -16.71
CA SER A 22 11.27 4.43 -15.73
C SER A 22 12.63 3.75 -15.59
N LEU A 23 12.65 2.42 -15.49
CA LEU A 23 13.88 1.63 -15.38
C LEU A 23 14.73 1.76 -16.65
N PHE A 24 14.12 1.63 -17.83
CA PHE A 24 14.83 1.84 -19.09
C PHE A 24 15.38 3.26 -19.24
N SER A 25 14.67 4.27 -18.73
CA SER A 25 15.16 5.64 -18.71
C SER A 25 16.43 5.78 -17.87
N VAL A 26 16.49 5.14 -16.70
CA VAL A 26 17.69 5.15 -15.84
C VAL A 26 18.86 4.41 -16.51
N ILE A 27 18.60 3.26 -17.15
CA ILE A 27 19.65 2.44 -17.78
C ILE A 27 20.18 3.12 -19.06
N ARG A 28 19.29 3.63 -19.92
CA ARG A 28 19.68 4.21 -21.23
C ARG A 28 19.94 5.71 -21.19
N GLN A 29 19.66 6.39 -20.08
CA GLN A 29 19.79 7.84 -19.92
C GLN A 29 19.00 8.62 -21.00
N ASP A 30 17.88 8.06 -21.48
CA ASP A 30 17.05 8.67 -22.51
C ASP A 30 15.78 9.31 -21.91
N ARG A 31 15.63 10.60 -22.19
CA ARG A 31 14.54 11.46 -21.73
C ARG A 31 13.17 11.05 -22.27
N LYS A 32 13.11 10.39 -23.44
CA LYS A 32 11.84 9.93 -24.03
C LYS A 32 11.15 8.92 -23.14
N PHE A 33 11.90 7.95 -22.61
CA PHE A 33 11.37 6.95 -21.67
C PHE A 33 10.96 7.59 -20.34
N MET A 34 11.67 8.61 -19.87
CA MET A 34 11.27 9.36 -18.68
C MET A 34 9.91 10.02 -18.85
N VAL A 35 9.71 10.75 -19.95
CA VAL A 35 8.46 11.46 -20.22
C VAL A 35 7.29 10.48 -20.39
N LEU A 36 7.52 9.35 -21.06
CA LEU A 36 6.50 8.30 -21.19
C LEU A 36 6.13 7.70 -19.83
N SER A 37 7.13 7.36 -19.01
CA SER A 37 6.93 6.86 -17.65
C SER A 37 6.09 7.81 -16.80
N GLU A 38 6.42 9.10 -16.81
CA GLU A 38 5.69 10.12 -16.05
C GLU A 38 4.22 10.27 -16.50
N LYS A 39 3.94 10.13 -17.80
CA LYS A 39 2.55 10.15 -18.32
C LYS A 39 1.77 8.92 -17.88
N LEU A 40 2.38 7.74 -17.95
CA LEU A 40 1.76 6.49 -17.53
C LEU A 40 1.52 6.44 -16.02
N GLU A 41 2.45 6.98 -15.23
CA GLU A 41 2.29 7.16 -13.77
C GLU A 41 1.06 8.02 -13.44
N LEU A 42 0.93 9.18 -14.09
CA LEU A 42 -0.22 10.07 -13.88
C LEU A 42 -1.54 9.44 -14.35
N ALA A 43 -1.53 8.73 -15.48
CA ALA A 43 -2.70 8.02 -15.98
C ALA A 43 -3.14 6.89 -15.04
N GLY A 44 -2.19 6.07 -14.57
CA GLY A 44 -2.46 5.01 -13.60
C GLY A 44 -2.95 5.56 -12.26
N GLY A 45 -2.30 6.60 -11.74
CA GLY A 45 -2.72 7.27 -10.51
C GLY A 45 -4.11 7.89 -10.61
N ALA A 46 -4.43 8.56 -11.72
CA ALA A 46 -5.77 9.08 -11.96
C ALA A 46 -6.81 7.96 -12.05
N GLY A 47 -6.50 6.86 -12.73
CA GLY A 47 -7.35 5.68 -12.80
C GLY A 47 -7.68 5.09 -11.42
N ILE A 48 -6.68 4.98 -10.55
CA ILE A 48 -6.87 4.51 -9.16
C ILE A 48 -7.70 5.49 -8.33
N VAL A 49 -7.47 6.80 -8.44
CA VAL A 49 -8.28 7.80 -7.73
C VAL A 49 -9.74 7.73 -8.18
N ILE A 50 -10.00 7.62 -9.48
CA ILE A 50 -11.36 7.45 -10.02
C ILE A 50 -11.97 6.14 -9.51
N ALA A 51 -11.21 5.04 -9.50
CA ALA A 51 -11.67 3.76 -8.95
C ALA A 51 -12.04 3.87 -7.45
N ILE A 52 -11.28 4.62 -6.64
CA ILE A 52 -11.63 4.87 -5.23
C ILE A 52 -12.99 5.57 -5.15
N PHE A 53 -13.20 6.65 -5.92
CA PHE A 53 -14.48 7.37 -5.92
C PHE A 53 -15.65 6.50 -6.41
N LEU A 54 -15.46 5.68 -7.43
CA LEU A 54 -16.47 4.75 -7.91
C LEU A 54 -16.82 3.69 -6.87
N LEU A 55 -15.82 3.12 -6.19
CA LEU A 55 -16.07 2.14 -5.14
C LEU A 55 -16.85 2.76 -3.97
N VAL A 56 -16.50 3.99 -3.57
CA VAL A 56 -17.25 4.74 -2.55
C VAL A 56 -18.69 4.98 -2.99
N TYR A 57 -18.90 5.36 -4.25
CA TYR A 57 -20.24 5.56 -4.81
C TYR A 57 -21.09 4.29 -4.67
N HIS A 58 -20.57 3.14 -5.11
CA HIS A 58 -21.28 1.86 -5.01
C HIS A 58 -21.47 1.39 -3.55
N LEU A 59 -20.51 1.64 -2.66
CA LEU A 59 -20.63 1.31 -1.23
C LEU A 59 -21.72 2.12 -0.53
N LEU A 60 -21.83 3.41 -0.83
CA LEU A 60 -22.87 4.29 -0.28
C LEU A 60 -24.27 3.94 -0.84
N GLY A 61 -24.33 3.63 -2.14
CA GLY A 61 -25.53 3.17 -2.85
C GLY A 61 -25.98 1.74 -2.49
N VAL A 62 -25.07 0.92 -1.96
CA VAL A 62 -25.30 -0.50 -1.64
C VAL A 62 -25.63 -1.31 -2.91
N ASP A 63 -24.84 -1.10 -3.96
CA ASP A 63 -24.98 -1.84 -5.22
C ASP A 63 -24.45 -3.28 -5.06
N THR A 64 -25.35 -4.18 -4.68
CA THR A 64 -25.06 -5.59 -4.34
C THR A 64 -24.69 -6.47 -5.54
N GLU A 65 -24.70 -5.93 -6.76
CA GLU A 65 -24.12 -6.58 -7.92
C GLU A 65 -22.59 -6.75 -7.79
N TYR A 66 -21.92 -5.88 -7.03
CA TYR A 66 -20.50 -6.01 -6.72
C TYR A 66 -20.30 -6.84 -5.46
N SER A 67 -19.46 -7.88 -5.56
CA SER A 67 -19.23 -8.82 -4.47
C SER A 67 -18.66 -8.13 -3.21
N TYR A 68 -17.76 -7.17 -3.39
CA TYR A 68 -17.17 -6.39 -2.29
C TYR A 68 -18.22 -5.55 -1.56
N VAL A 69 -19.15 -4.92 -2.31
CA VAL A 69 -20.23 -4.12 -1.74
C VAL A 69 -21.21 -5.01 -0.99
N PHE A 70 -21.58 -6.16 -1.58
CA PHE A 70 -22.41 -7.15 -0.93
C PHE A 70 -21.82 -7.65 0.40
N GLN A 71 -20.51 -7.91 0.46
CA GLN A 71 -19.84 -8.42 1.66
C GLN A 71 -19.62 -7.38 2.76
N HIS A 72 -19.62 -6.09 2.43
CA HIS A 72 -19.16 -5.05 3.37
C HIS A 72 -20.13 -3.87 3.56
N SER A 73 -21.19 -3.74 2.77
CA SER A 73 -22.18 -2.67 2.89
C SER A 73 -23.61 -3.23 2.96
N SER A 74 -24.49 -2.53 3.67
CA SER A 74 -25.92 -2.82 3.74
C SER A 74 -26.72 -1.54 3.99
N THR A 75 -28.01 -1.56 3.65
CA THR A 75 -28.93 -0.44 3.85
C THR A 75 -29.17 -0.11 5.33
N ASP A 76 -28.88 -1.05 6.23
CA ASP A 76 -29.05 -0.87 7.67
C ASP A 76 -27.87 -0.14 8.32
N LEU A 77 -26.72 -0.08 7.63
CA LEU A 77 -25.55 0.65 8.12
C LEU A 77 -25.73 2.15 7.92
N ALA A 78 -25.32 2.93 8.92
CA ALA A 78 -25.18 4.36 8.78
C ALA A 78 -24.16 4.71 7.68
N TRP A 79 -24.35 5.85 7.02
CA TRP A 79 -23.57 6.23 5.83
C TRP A 79 -22.05 6.26 6.08
N HIS A 80 -21.60 6.64 7.29
CA HIS A 80 -20.17 6.68 7.62
C HIS A 80 -19.57 5.28 7.74
N TYR A 81 -20.35 4.28 8.16
CA TYR A 81 -19.91 2.88 8.15
C TYR A 81 -19.83 2.33 6.73
N ARG A 82 -20.78 2.69 5.85
CA ARG A 82 -20.71 2.38 4.42
C ARG A 82 -19.50 3.02 3.74
N PHE A 83 -19.15 4.25 4.11
CA PHE A 83 -17.92 4.88 3.65
C PHE A 83 -16.68 4.12 4.17
N SER A 84 -16.67 3.75 5.45
CA SER A 84 -15.55 3.00 6.03
C SER A 84 -15.37 1.59 5.51
N ALA A 85 -16.40 1.02 4.87
CA ALA A 85 -16.30 -0.24 4.17
C ALA A 85 -15.26 -0.21 3.02
N LEU A 86 -14.86 0.97 2.55
CA LEU A 86 -13.77 1.16 1.60
C LEU A 86 -12.46 0.49 2.05
N TRP A 87 -12.21 0.37 3.36
CA TRP A 87 -11.00 -0.29 3.89
C TRP A 87 -11.31 -1.45 4.83
N ALA A 88 -12.56 -1.93 4.84
CA ALA A 88 -12.93 -3.10 5.63
C ALA A 88 -12.36 -4.41 5.05
N GLY A 89 -12.37 -4.53 3.71
CA GLY A 89 -11.82 -5.66 2.99
C GLY A 89 -10.40 -5.44 2.49
N GLN A 90 -9.80 -6.50 1.95
CA GLN A 90 -8.42 -6.50 1.46
C GLN A 90 -8.28 -5.74 0.13
N GLU A 91 -9.25 -5.93 -0.78
CA GLU A 91 -9.34 -5.28 -2.08
C GLU A 91 -9.34 -3.75 -1.92
N GLY A 92 -10.23 -3.25 -1.05
CA GLY A 92 -10.34 -1.83 -0.77
C GLY A 92 -9.11 -1.26 -0.06
N SER A 93 -8.52 -2.01 0.88
CA SER A 93 -7.25 -1.65 1.55
C SER A 93 -6.09 -1.50 0.56
N PHE A 94 -5.93 -2.43 -0.38
CA PHE A 94 -4.91 -2.32 -1.43
C PHE A 94 -5.17 -1.15 -2.38
N LEU A 95 -6.45 -0.85 -2.66
CA LEU A 95 -6.84 0.27 -3.51
C LEU A 95 -6.41 1.60 -2.90
N ILE A 96 -6.72 1.84 -1.62
CA ILE A 96 -6.34 3.09 -0.94
C ILE A 96 -4.83 3.22 -0.76
N TRP A 97 -4.13 2.12 -0.45
CA TRP A 97 -2.68 2.13 -0.29
C TRP A 97 -2.01 2.50 -1.62
N THR A 98 -2.42 1.86 -2.71
CA THR A 98 -1.92 2.17 -4.06
C THR A 98 -2.19 3.63 -4.41
N GLY A 99 -3.39 4.14 -4.12
CA GLY A 99 -3.76 5.54 -4.31
C GLY A 99 -2.84 6.49 -3.55
N PHE A 100 -2.54 6.20 -2.28
CA PHE A 100 -1.60 7.00 -1.50
C PHE A 100 -0.18 6.99 -2.07
N ILE A 101 0.33 5.85 -2.57
CA ILE A 101 1.66 5.81 -3.22
C ILE A 101 1.70 6.76 -4.42
N PHE A 102 0.70 6.71 -5.30
CA PHE A 102 0.64 7.61 -6.47
C PHE A 102 0.51 9.08 -6.07
N ILE A 103 -0.35 9.39 -5.10
CA ILE A 103 -0.51 10.76 -4.60
C ILE A 103 0.80 11.28 -4.00
N MET A 104 1.49 10.47 -3.19
CA MET A 104 2.74 10.86 -2.54
C MET A 104 3.88 11.01 -3.55
N LEU A 105 3.94 10.17 -4.59
CA LEU A 105 4.87 10.35 -5.71
C LEU A 105 4.62 11.69 -6.44
N ALA A 106 3.37 11.99 -6.75
CA ALA A 106 2.99 13.27 -7.35
C ALA A 106 3.37 14.45 -6.46
N ILE A 107 3.07 14.40 -5.15
CA ILE A 107 3.46 15.45 -4.18
C ILE A 107 4.98 15.61 -4.15
N THR A 108 5.74 14.52 -4.05
CA THR A 108 7.21 14.55 -3.97
C THR A 108 7.80 15.21 -5.22
N ARG A 109 7.22 14.96 -6.39
CA ARG A 109 7.68 15.53 -7.66
C ARG A 109 7.58 17.05 -7.72
N PHE A 110 6.58 17.64 -7.06
CA PHE A 110 6.30 19.08 -7.14
C PHE A 110 6.68 19.88 -5.90
N THR A 111 7.13 19.23 -4.81
CA THR A 111 7.38 19.88 -3.52
C THR A 111 8.75 19.54 -2.92
N GLY A 112 9.21 20.39 -2.01
CA GLY A 112 10.40 20.16 -1.17
C GLY A 112 11.65 19.72 -1.94
N THR A 113 12.39 18.78 -1.34
CA THR A 113 13.62 18.22 -1.91
C THR A 113 13.39 17.46 -3.21
N GLY A 114 12.21 16.85 -3.39
CA GLY A 114 11.89 16.11 -4.61
C GLY A 114 11.81 17.00 -5.84
N LYS A 115 11.25 18.23 -5.71
CA LYS A 115 11.28 19.24 -6.77
C LYS A 115 12.72 19.61 -7.19
N ILE A 116 13.62 19.77 -6.22
CA ILE A 116 15.02 20.15 -6.45
C ILE A 116 15.78 19.01 -7.16
N LEU A 117 15.53 17.76 -6.75
CA LEU A 117 16.22 16.59 -7.28
C LEU A 117 15.54 15.98 -8.51
N ARG A 118 14.45 16.56 -9.00
CA ARG A 118 13.58 15.96 -10.03
C ARG A 118 14.32 15.51 -11.29
N GLU A 119 15.29 16.29 -11.74
CA GLU A 119 16.05 16.01 -12.98
C GLU A 119 17.30 15.15 -12.72
N THR A 120 17.46 14.60 -11.52
CA THR A 120 18.61 13.75 -11.17
C THR A 120 18.29 12.27 -11.37
N ASN A 121 19.33 11.48 -11.65
CA ASN A 121 19.25 10.02 -11.68
C ASN A 121 18.79 9.43 -10.34
N LEU A 122 19.10 10.10 -9.23
CA LEU A 122 18.64 9.71 -7.90
C LEU A 122 17.10 9.72 -7.81
N PHE A 123 16.47 10.80 -8.25
CA PHE A 123 15.01 10.89 -8.26
C PHE A 123 14.38 9.91 -9.26
N ALA A 124 14.97 9.76 -10.44
CA ALA A 124 14.47 8.82 -11.45
C ALA A 124 14.50 7.36 -10.96
N LEU A 125 15.57 6.94 -10.27
CA LEU A 125 15.68 5.60 -9.71
C LEU A 125 14.75 5.42 -8.49
N MET A 126 14.66 6.40 -7.60
CA MET A 126 13.71 6.38 -6.47
C MET A 126 12.26 6.27 -6.96
N ARG A 127 11.89 7.01 -8.01
CA ARG A 127 10.57 6.91 -8.65
C ARG A 127 10.35 5.53 -9.25
N SER A 128 11.34 4.98 -9.95
CA SER A 128 11.27 3.63 -10.54
C SER A 128 11.00 2.55 -9.48
N VAL A 129 11.73 2.58 -8.36
CA VAL A 129 11.53 1.62 -7.25
C VAL A 129 10.15 1.79 -6.62
N SER A 130 9.66 3.03 -6.47
CA SER A 130 8.31 3.27 -5.95
C SER A 130 7.22 2.75 -6.90
N LEU A 131 7.42 2.90 -8.22
CA LEU A 131 6.52 2.36 -9.25
C LEU A 131 6.55 0.83 -9.29
N PHE A 132 7.71 0.21 -9.04
CA PHE A 132 7.79 -1.24 -8.86
C PHE A 132 6.90 -1.71 -7.71
N VAL A 133 7.03 -1.08 -6.53
CA VAL A 133 6.17 -1.35 -5.37
C VAL A 133 4.69 -1.18 -5.74
N ALA A 134 4.32 -0.05 -6.35
CA ALA A 134 2.94 0.20 -6.79
C ALA A 134 2.43 -0.86 -7.78
N SER A 135 3.28 -1.32 -8.71
CA SER A 135 2.92 -2.34 -9.70
C SER A 135 2.59 -3.70 -9.06
N VAL A 136 3.23 -4.06 -7.94
CA VAL A 136 2.90 -5.27 -7.18
C VAL A 136 1.53 -5.15 -6.52
N PHE A 137 1.20 -4.01 -5.90
CA PHE A 137 -0.14 -3.79 -5.35
C PHE A 137 -1.22 -3.73 -6.45
N LEU A 138 -0.91 -3.15 -7.61
CA LEU A 138 -1.80 -3.18 -8.77
C LEU A 138 -2.03 -4.60 -9.31
N LEU A 139 -1.01 -5.45 -9.31
CA LEU A 139 -1.16 -6.86 -9.64
C LEU A 139 -2.09 -7.56 -8.64
N LEU A 140 -1.93 -7.31 -7.34
CA LEU A 140 -2.84 -7.83 -6.32
C LEU A 140 -4.28 -7.36 -6.54
N LEU A 141 -4.49 -6.09 -6.92
CA LEU A 141 -5.81 -5.55 -7.25
C LEU A 141 -6.41 -6.15 -8.54
N ALA A 142 -5.58 -6.48 -9.53
CA ALA A 142 -6.05 -7.14 -10.74
C ALA A 142 -6.59 -8.55 -10.42
N LEU A 143 -5.95 -9.26 -9.49
CA LEU A 143 -6.39 -10.58 -9.00
C LEU A 143 -7.61 -10.45 -8.08
N LYS A 144 -7.51 -9.59 -7.06
CA LYS A 144 -8.53 -9.30 -6.04
C LYS A 144 -9.20 -7.97 -6.37
N ASN A 145 -10.03 -8.00 -7.40
CA ASN A 145 -10.68 -6.80 -7.93
C ASN A 145 -11.89 -6.41 -7.04
N PRO A 146 -11.91 -5.19 -6.47
CA PRO A 146 -13.04 -4.73 -5.65
C PRO A 146 -14.34 -4.57 -6.45
N PHE A 147 -14.24 -4.53 -7.78
CA PHE A 147 -15.38 -4.49 -8.70
C PHE A 147 -15.72 -5.86 -9.27
N SER A 148 -15.26 -6.95 -8.65
CA SER A 148 -15.75 -8.28 -9.01
C SER A 148 -17.28 -8.33 -8.84
N MET A 149 -17.95 -8.88 -9.85
CA MET A 149 -19.40 -8.74 -10.03
C MET A 149 -20.06 -10.11 -10.04
N TYR A 150 -21.25 -10.20 -9.45
CA TYR A 150 -22.12 -11.36 -9.60
C TYR A 150 -22.76 -11.36 -10.98
N TYR A 151 -22.77 -12.52 -11.63
CA TYR A 151 -23.44 -12.74 -12.91
C TYR A 151 -24.08 -14.13 -12.93
N LEU A 152 -25.07 -14.32 -13.80
CA LEU A 152 -25.67 -15.64 -14.02
C LEU A 152 -24.89 -16.37 -15.11
N THR A 153 -24.44 -17.60 -14.81
CA THR A 153 -23.91 -18.50 -15.83
C THR A 153 -25.01 -18.97 -16.77
N GLY A 154 -24.65 -19.57 -17.90
CA GLY A 154 -25.64 -20.16 -18.84
C GLY A 154 -26.53 -21.25 -18.21
N ALA A 155 -26.15 -21.80 -17.06
CA ALA A 155 -26.93 -22.74 -16.27
C ALA A 155 -27.88 -22.06 -15.24
N GLY A 156 -27.91 -20.73 -15.17
CA GLY A 156 -28.71 -19.96 -14.21
C GLY A 156 -28.13 -19.94 -12.79
N ILE A 157 -26.85 -20.28 -12.62
CA ILE A 157 -26.17 -20.30 -11.32
C ILE A 157 -25.44 -18.96 -11.13
N PRO A 158 -25.66 -18.23 -10.03
CA PRO A 158 -24.90 -17.02 -9.71
C PRO A 158 -23.43 -17.34 -9.39
N GLU A 159 -22.51 -16.71 -10.11
CA GLU A 159 -21.07 -16.80 -9.87
C GLU A 159 -20.45 -15.39 -9.84
N VAL A 160 -19.26 -15.27 -9.23
CA VAL A 160 -18.50 -14.02 -9.21
C VAL A 160 -17.46 -14.04 -10.32
N THR A 161 -17.40 -12.97 -11.12
CA THR A 161 -16.36 -12.79 -12.12
C THR A 161 -15.49 -11.57 -11.82
N ASN A 162 -14.18 -11.75 -11.97
CA ASN A 162 -13.16 -10.72 -11.95
C ASN A 162 -12.44 -10.57 -13.30
N TRP A 163 -12.88 -11.28 -14.35
CA TRP A 163 -12.24 -11.33 -15.68
C TRP A 163 -13.18 -10.99 -16.83
N ASN A 164 -14.49 -10.88 -16.60
CA ASN A 164 -15.45 -10.54 -17.64
C ASN A 164 -15.98 -9.11 -17.47
N LEU A 165 -15.45 -8.19 -18.28
CA LEU A 165 -15.83 -6.77 -18.30
C LEU A 165 -17.29 -6.55 -18.79
N PHE A 166 -17.82 -7.50 -19.56
CA PHE A 166 -19.11 -7.41 -20.23
C PHE A 166 -20.16 -8.35 -19.62
N ALA A 167 -19.89 -8.91 -18.45
CA ALA A 167 -20.88 -9.69 -17.72
C ALA A 167 -22.14 -8.86 -17.45
N GLU A 168 -23.30 -9.50 -17.61
CA GLU A 168 -24.57 -8.90 -17.20
C GLU A 168 -24.70 -8.98 -15.68
N PRO A 169 -24.93 -7.85 -14.99
CA PRO A 169 -24.98 -7.82 -13.53
C PRO A 169 -26.17 -8.62 -13.01
N PHE A 170 -25.92 -9.45 -12.02
CA PHE A 170 -26.93 -10.10 -11.21
C PHE A 170 -27.02 -9.43 -9.84
N VAL A 171 -28.17 -8.82 -9.54
CA VAL A 171 -28.39 -8.10 -8.28
C VAL A 171 -28.82 -9.08 -7.19
N VAL A 172 -28.07 -9.10 -6.08
CA VAL A 172 -28.41 -9.91 -4.90
C VAL A 172 -29.29 -9.08 -3.95
N SER A 173 -30.36 -9.66 -3.41
CA SER A 173 -31.43 -8.88 -2.76
C SER A 173 -31.04 -8.11 -1.49
N TYR A 174 -30.00 -8.53 -0.76
CA TYR A 174 -29.55 -7.86 0.47
C TYR A 174 -28.04 -7.97 0.67
N GLY A 175 -27.37 -6.86 0.95
CA GLY A 175 -25.96 -6.86 1.35
C GLY A 175 -25.79 -7.41 2.77
N GLN A 176 -24.76 -8.22 2.98
CA GLN A 176 -24.41 -8.79 4.30
C GLN A 176 -24.01 -7.71 5.31
N GLY A 177 -23.49 -6.58 4.81
CA GLY A 177 -22.96 -5.50 5.64
C GLY A 177 -21.62 -5.85 6.28
N MET A 178 -20.94 -4.85 6.83
CA MET A 178 -19.66 -5.05 7.48
C MET A 178 -19.78 -5.89 8.76
N ASN A 179 -18.69 -6.61 9.07
CA ASN A 179 -18.52 -7.37 10.31
C ASN A 179 -18.89 -6.48 11.52
N PRO A 180 -19.72 -6.96 12.46
CA PRO A 180 -20.14 -6.20 13.65
C PRO A 180 -19.00 -5.54 14.42
N LEU A 181 -17.82 -6.17 14.51
CA LEU A 181 -16.63 -5.62 15.18
C LEU A 181 -16.10 -4.34 14.50
N LEU A 182 -16.39 -4.17 13.22
CA LEU A 182 -15.94 -3.02 12.44
C LEU A 182 -16.91 -1.82 12.53
N ARG A 183 -18.06 -1.99 13.18
CA ARG A 183 -19.09 -0.95 13.36
C ARG A 183 -18.76 -0.03 14.53
N ASN A 184 -17.58 0.57 14.50
CA ASN A 184 -17.09 1.48 15.53
C ASN A 184 -16.38 2.70 14.89
N LEU A 185 -16.53 3.87 15.49
CA LEU A 185 -15.96 5.13 14.98
C LEU A 185 -14.43 5.05 14.84
N TRP A 186 -13.74 4.45 15.79
CA TRP A 186 -12.29 4.31 15.77
C TRP A 186 -11.83 3.39 14.64
N MET A 187 -12.62 2.36 14.30
CA MET A 187 -12.37 1.54 13.10
C MET A 187 -12.53 2.34 11.79
N ALA A 188 -13.38 3.36 11.77
CA ALA A 188 -13.45 4.25 10.62
C ALA A 188 -12.25 5.22 10.54
N ILE A 189 -11.55 5.49 11.64
CA ILE A 189 -10.49 6.50 11.69
C ILE A 189 -9.09 5.88 11.59
N HIS A 190 -8.80 4.84 12.37
CA HIS A 190 -7.43 4.37 12.54
C HIS A 190 -6.82 3.67 11.30
N PRO A 191 -7.54 2.84 10.52
CA PRO A 191 -6.94 2.12 9.39
C PRO A 191 -6.47 3.05 8.26
N PRO A 192 -7.24 4.07 7.82
CA PRO A 192 -6.72 5.05 6.86
C PRO A 192 -5.42 5.71 7.29
N LEU A 193 -5.24 5.97 8.60
CA LEU A 193 -4.01 6.54 9.13
C LEU A 193 -2.85 5.53 9.06
N LEU A 194 -3.09 4.26 9.40
CA LEU A 194 -2.10 3.19 9.22
C LEU A 194 -1.70 3.04 7.76
N PHE A 195 -2.65 2.98 6.83
CA PHE A 195 -2.37 2.85 5.40
C PHE A 195 -1.63 4.05 4.83
N LEU A 196 -1.92 5.27 5.30
CA LEU A 196 -1.17 6.45 4.92
C LEU A 196 0.28 6.35 5.43
N GLY A 197 0.48 5.94 6.68
CA GLY A 197 1.82 5.69 7.22
C GLY A 197 2.60 4.63 6.44
N TYR A 198 1.95 3.50 6.14
CA TYR A 198 2.50 2.37 5.38
C TYR A 198 2.85 2.76 3.94
N ALA A 199 1.97 3.50 3.25
CA ALA A 199 2.24 4.01 1.92
C ALA A 199 3.46 4.94 1.91
N ALA A 200 3.57 5.83 2.91
CA ALA A 200 4.66 6.79 3.00
C ALA A 200 6.04 6.13 3.16
N PHE A 201 6.15 4.97 3.83
CA PHE A 201 7.43 4.22 3.95
C PHE A 201 8.01 3.77 2.61
N THR A 202 7.20 3.66 1.56
CA THR A 202 7.66 3.35 0.19
C THR A 202 8.71 4.35 -0.28
N LEU A 203 8.59 5.62 0.10
CA LEU A 203 9.40 6.71 -0.41
C LEU A 203 10.79 6.76 0.25
N PRO A 204 10.94 6.68 1.59
CA PRO A 204 12.23 6.49 2.25
C PRO A 204 12.95 5.22 1.79
N PHE A 205 12.23 4.10 1.63
CA PHE A 205 12.79 2.86 1.10
C PHE A 205 13.37 3.05 -0.30
N SER A 206 12.57 3.59 -1.21
CA SER A 206 12.97 3.80 -2.60
C SER A 206 14.12 4.80 -2.73
N ALA A 207 14.13 5.84 -1.91
CA ALA A 207 15.23 6.80 -1.82
C ALA A 207 16.52 6.11 -1.32
N ALA A 208 16.44 5.28 -0.28
CA ALA A 208 17.59 4.54 0.23
C ALA A 208 18.17 3.59 -0.82
N ILE A 209 17.33 2.80 -1.51
CA ILE A 209 17.76 1.96 -2.64
C ILE A 209 18.48 2.79 -3.69
N ALA A 210 17.89 3.92 -4.11
CA ALA A 210 18.49 4.77 -5.13
C ALA A 210 19.81 5.40 -4.69
N GLY A 211 19.90 5.86 -3.44
CA GLY A 211 21.10 6.45 -2.86
C GLY A 211 22.22 5.43 -2.62
N LEU A 212 21.89 4.17 -2.30
CA LEU A 212 22.86 3.08 -2.21
C LEU A 212 23.39 2.71 -3.60
N ALA A 213 22.51 2.55 -4.58
CA ALA A 213 22.87 2.17 -5.95
C ALA A 213 23.73 3.24 -6.66
N LEU A 214 23.42 4.52 -6.46
CA LEU A 214 24.10 5.64 -7.11
C LEU A 214 25.20 6.28 -6.24
N LYS A 215 25.42 5.78 -5.01
CA LYS A 215 26.33 6.36 -4.02
C LYS A 215 26.06 7.86 -3.75
N ASP A 216 24.80 8.30 -3.83
CA ASP A 216 24.41 9.71 -3.72
C ASP A 216 23.69 10.01 -2.39
N ASN A 217 24.38 10.67 -1.45
CA ASN A 217 23.90 10.94 -0.09
C ASN A 217 22.70 11.91 0.01
N ARG A 218 22.34 12.61 -1.08
CA ARG A 218 21.17 13.51 -1.11
C ARG A 218 19.85 12.76 -0.89
N TRP A 219 19.85 11.44 -1.06
CA TRP A 219 18.70 10.56 -0.81
C TRP A 219 18.11 10.74 0.59
N SER A 220 18.98 10.96 1.59
CA SER A 220 18.57 11.02 2.99
C SER A 220 17.70 12.24 3.31
N GLU A 221 17.87 13.33 2.58
CA GLU A 221 17.02 14.53 2.72
C GLU A 221 15.62 14.30 2.16
N LEU A 222 15.51 13.55 1.05
CA LEU A 222 14.22 13.15 0.48
C LEU A 222 13.50 12.13 1.40
N ALA A 223 14.25 11.15 1.91
CA ALA A 223 13.71 10.12 2.80
C ALA A 223 13.23 10.68 4.14
N THR A 224 13.92 11.66 4.72
CA THR A 224 13.61 12.13 6.08
C THR A 224 12.25 12.81 6.19
N GLY A 225 11.84 13.59 5.18
CA GLY A 225 10.51 14.21 5.15
C GLY A 225 9.39 13.17 5.21
N TRP A 226 9.46 12.18 4.32
CA TRP A 226 8.48 11.09 4.27
C TRP A 226 8.57 10.12 5.44
N MET A 227 9.75 9.93 6.04
CA MET A 227 9.88 9.16 7.27
C MET A 227 9.12 9.82 8.43
N ARG A 228 9.16 11.15 8.55
CA ARG A 228 8.37 11.88 9.56
C ARG A 228 6.87 11.74 9.33
N VAL A 229 6.43 11.83 8.09
CA VAL A 229 5.02 11.58 7.72
C VAL A 229 4.64 10.15 8.11
N SER A 230 5.44 9.16 7.71
CA SER A 230 5.19 7.74 8.03
C SER A 230 5.09 7.53 9.54
N TRP A 231 6.05 8.07 10.31
CA TRP A 231 6.08 7.97 11.76
C TRP A 231 4.88 8.64 12.43
N LEU A 232 4.49 9.85 12.01
CA LEU A 232 3.33 10.56 12.57
C LEU A 232 2.04 9.78 12.37
N PHE A 233 1.76 9.37 11.14
CA PHE A 233 0.51 8.67 10.82
C PHE A 233 0.46 7.26 11.40
N LEU A 234 1.60 6.57 11.47
CA LEU A 234 1.68 5.29 12.17
C LEU A 234 1.46 5.46 13.69
N THR A 235 1.99 6.53 14.29
CA THR A 235 1.74 6.86 15.72
C THR A 235 0.24 7.07 15.97
N LEU A 236 -0.42 7.86 15.13
CA LEU A 236 -1.86 8.11 15.26
C LEU A 236 -2.68 6.85 14.99
N GLY A 237 -2.33 6.07 13.96
CA GLY A 237 -3.01 4.82 13.62
C GLY A 237 -2.91 3.78 14.73
N ILE A 238 -1.72 3.57 15.30
CA ILE A 238 -1.51 2.70 16.47
C ILE A 238 -2.27 3.25 17.68
N GLY A 239 -2.20 4.56 17.95
CA GLY A 239 -2.89 5.17 19.09
C GLY A 239 -4.42 5.03 19.04
N PHE A 240 -5.03 5.30 17.88
CA PHE A 240 -6.48 5.15 17.70
C PHE A 240 -6.91 3.68 17.59
N GLY A 241 -6.06 2.81 17.02
CA GLY A 241 -6.25 1.36 17.05
C GLY A 241 -6.27 0.83 18.49
N ALA A 242 -5.42 1.39 19.36
CA ALA A 242 -5.42 1.08 20.79
C ALA A 242 -6.73 1.38 21.49
N PHE A 243 -7.28 2.55 21.18
CA PHE A 243 -8.53 2.97 21.75
C PHE A 243 -9.72 2.14 21.21
N TRP A 244 -9.69 1.77 19.92
CA TRP A 244 -10.66 0.83 19.35
C TRP A 244 -10.64 -0.53 20.05
N ALA A 245 -9.46 -1.13 20.21
CA ALA A 245 -9.30 -2.44 20.86
C ALA A 245 -9.80 -2.38 22.31
N TYR A 246 -9.48 -1.30 23.02
CA TYR A 246 -9.98 -1.06 24.37
C TYR A 246 -11.52 -1.01 24.44
N GLU A 247 -12.18 -0.31 23.51
CA GLU A 247 -13.65 -0.21 23.48
C GLU A 247 -14.33 -1.53 23.09
N VAL A 248 -13.79 -2.26 22.11
CA VAL A 248 -14.46 -3.42 21.52
C VAL A 248 -14.12 -4.73 22.23
N LEU A 249 -12.87 -4.88 22.70
CA LEU A 249 -12.38 -6.12 23.31
C LEU A 249 -12.36 -6.07 24.86
N GLY A 250 -12.47 -4.88 25.44
CA GLY A 250 -12.59 -4.66 26.89
C GLY A 250 -11.33 -4.91 27.70
N TRP A 251 -11.42 -4.70 29.02
CA TRP A 251 -10.28 -4.72 29.97
C TRP A 251 -9.54 -6.05 30.11
N GLY A 252 -10.13 -7.18 29.68
CA GLY A 252 -9.50 -8.50 29.70
C GLY A 252 -8.62 -8.81 28.47
N ALA A 253 -8.81 -8.05 27.39
CA ALA A 253 -8.02 -8.07 26.18
C ALA A 253 -7.25 -6.74 26.11
N TRP A 254 -6.15 -6.65 26.87
CA TRP A 254 -5.23 -5.52 26.79
C TRP A 254 -4.89 -5.20 25.32
N TYR A 255 -4.73 -3.92 24.96
CA TYR A 255 -4.24 -3.53 23.62
C TYR A 255 -2.91 -4.21 23.22
N TRP A 256 -2.20 -4.79 24.19
CA TRP A 256 -1.03 -5.63 23.97
C TRP A 256 -1.29 -7.05 24.46
N THR A 257 -2.27 -7.74 23.89
CA THR A 257 -2.33 -9.21 24.00
C THR A 257 -1.24 -9.90 23.19
N TRP A 258 -0.32 -9.13 22.60
CA TRP A 258 0.68 -9.59 21.64
C TRP A 258 0.04 -10.23 20.42
N ASP A 259 -1.13 -9.75 20.02
CA ASP A 259 -1.76 -10.14 18.76
C ASP A 259 -0.75 -9.90 17.62
N PRO A 260 -0.56 -10.87 16.71
CA PRO A 260 0.43 -10.75 15.64
C PRO A 260 0.24 -9.50 14.79
N VAL A 261 -0.99 -9.05 14.59
CA VAL A 261 -1.30 -7.88 13.76
C VAL A 261 -0.93 -6.59 14.48
N GLU A 262 -1.36 -6.42 15.73
CA GLU A 262 -0.97 -5.28 16.57
C GLU A 262 0.55 -5.18 16.71
N THR A 263 1.20 -6.29 17.05
CA THR A 263 2.66 -6.38 17.24
C THR A 263 3.40 -6.07 15.94
N SER A 264 2.93 -6.58 14.81
CA SER A 264 3.58 -6.35 13.51
C SER A 264 3.57 -4.88 13.09
N SER A 265 2.56 -4.10 13.49
CA SER A 265 2.48 -2.66 13.20
C SER A 265 3.45 -1.81 14.03
N LEU A 266 3.85 -2.28 15.21
CA LEU A 266 4.78 -1.58 16.11
C LEU A 266 6.23 -1.61 15.61
N ILE A 267 6.65 -2.73 15.05
CA ILE A 267 8.05 -2.93 14.64
C ILE A 267 8.51 -1.87 13.61
N PRO A 268 7.76 -1.55 12.52
CA PRO A 268 8.16 -0.48 11.61
C PRO A 268 8.14 0.91 12.27
N TRP A 269 7.29 1.13 13.29
CA TRP A 269 7.31 2.36 14.09
C TRP A 269 8.61 2.51 14.90
N LEU A 270 9.08 1.43 15.51
CA LEU A 270 10.36 1.41 16.25
C LEU A 270 11.55 1.68 15.34
N THR A 271 11.60 1.04 14.17
CA THR A 271 12.70 1.26 13.21
C THR A 271 12.66 2.66 12.59
N ALA A 272 11.46 3.22 12.36
CA ALA A 272 11.30 4.60 11.93
C ALA A 272 11.78 5.59 13.01
N THR A 273 11.46 5.31 14.27
CA THR A 273 11.93 6.10 15.42
C THR A 273 13.45 6.08 15.48
N ALA A 274 14.06 4.89 15.37
CA ALA A 274 15.51 4.75 15.31
C ALA A 274 16.13 5.51 14.11
N TYR A 275 15.49 5.46 12.93
CA TYR A 275 15.95 6.22 11.76
C TYR A 275 16.00 7.72 12.04
N LEU A 276 14.95 8.28 12.65
CA LEU A 276 14.86 9.71 12.94
C LEU A 276 15.95 10.15 13.92
N HIS A 277 16.28 9.32 14.92
CA HIS A 277 17.41 9.56 15.82
C HIS A 277 18.76 9.45 15.09
N ALA A 278 18.95 8.41 14.28
CA ALA A 278 20.17 8.23 13.50
C ALA A 278 20.42 9.41 12.55
N LYS A 279 19.37 9.94 11.90
CA LYS A 279 19.48 11.07 10.96
C LYS A 279 20.05 12.34 11.61
N LEU A 280 19.76 12.59 12.90
CA LEU A 280 20.31 13.74 13.63
C LEU A 280 21.82 13.61 13.84
N ARG A 281 22.31 12.38 14.04
CA ARG A 281 23.71 12.06 14.33
C ARG A 281 24.55 11.82 13.09
N VAL A 282 23.94 11.54 11.93
CA VAL A 282 24.65 11.34 10.65
C VAL A 282 25.51 12.54 10.24
N ARG A 283 25.11 13.77 10.58
CA ARG A 283 25.93 14.96 10.32
C ARG A 283 27.23 15.00 11.14
N GLN A 284 27.31 14.22 12.21
CA GLN A 284 28.48 14.07 13.07
C GLN A 284 29.37 12.89 12.64
N GLY A 285 29.06 12.23 11.51
CA GLY A 285 29.80 11.07 11.02
C GLY A 285 29.37 9.72 11.63
N GLU A 286 28.37 9.73 12.51
CA GLU A 286 27.84 8.51 13.16
C GLU A 286 26.75 7.82 12.31
N TYR A 287 26.48 6.55 12.57
CA TYR A 287 25.34 5.79 12.00
C TYR A 287 25.25 5.75 10.46
N GLY A 288 26.38 5.89 9.76
CA GLY A 288 26.43 5.86 8.31
C GLY A 288 25.83 4.59 7.69
N PHE A 289 26.09 3.42 8.27
CA PHE A 289 25.48 2.13 7.88
C PHE A 289 24.02 2.00 8.34
N MET A 290 23.73 2.39 9.58
CA MET A 290 22.40 2.21 10.19
C MET A 290 21.33 3.07 9.52
N LEU A 291 21.67 4.27 9.03
CA LEU A 291 20.67 5.15 8.39
C LEU A 291 19.99 4.51 7.16
N PRO A 292 20.70 4.08 6.09
CA PRO A 292 20.06 3.39 4.98
C PRO A 292 19.44 2.06 5.40
N MET A 293 20.08 1.30 6.29
CA MET A 293 19.53 0.04 6.80
C MET A 293 18.15 0.25 7.45
N LEU A 294 18.00 1.25 8.32
CA LEU A 294 16.74 1.53 9.02
C LEU A 294 15.64 2.00 8.05
N ALA A 295 15.98 2.77 7.02
CA ALA A 295 15.03 3.13 5.98
C ALA A 295 14.52 1.91 5.21
N LEU A 296 15.42 0.98 4.88
CA LEU A 296 15.09 -0.25 4.17
C LEU A 296 14.24 -1.20 5.02
N VAL A 297 14.72 -1.49 6.23
CA VAL A 297 14.07 -2.42 7.17
C VAL A 297 12.69 -1.91 7.57
N SER A 298 12.48 -0.60 7.74
CA SER A 298 11.15 -0.07 8.11
C SER A 298 10.08 -0.43 7.07
N PHE A 299 10.37 -0.30 5.78
CA PHE A 299 9.40 -0.68 4.74
C PHE A 299 9.28 -2.20 4.58
N ILE A 300 10.39 -2.95 4.69
CA ILE A 300 10.35 -4.42 4.70
C ILE A 300 9.42 -4.92 5.83
N LEU A 301 9.50 -4.31 7.02
CA LEU A 301 8.64 -4.64 8.15
C LEU A 301 7.18 -4.25 7.94
N VAL A 302 6.90 -3.17 7.21
CA VAL A 302 5.53 -2.86 6.76
C VAL A 302 4.98 -3.96 5.85
N ILE A 303 5.74 -4.43 4.87
CA ILE A 303 5.32 -5.54 4.00
C ILE A 303 5.20 -6.84 4.80
N PHE A 304 6.08 -7.07 5.78
CA PHE A 304 5.95 -8.18 6.72
C PHE A 304 4.66 -8.08 7.56
N SER A 305 4.27 -6.90 8.05
CA SER A 305 2.99 -6.69 8.73
C SER A 305 1.80 -7.00 7.82
N THR A 306 1.86 -6.61 6.54
CA THR A 306 0.86 -7.01 5.54
C THR A 306 0.83 -8.52 5.32
N PHE A 307 1.99 -9.18 5.30
CA PHE A 307 2.07 -10.63 5.21
C PHE A 307 1.43 -11.30 6.43
N VAL A 308 1.72 -10.85 7.65
CA VAL A 308 1.12 -11.40 8.88
C VAL A 308 -0.41 -11.24 8.86
N THR A 309 -0.91 -10.07 8.46
CA THR A 309 -2.36 -9.77 8.43
C THR A 309 -3.14 -10.45 7.31
N ARG A 310 -2.53 -10.65 6.13
CA ARG A 310 -3.24 -11.03 4.90
C ARG A 310 -2.80 -12.35 4.26
N SER A 311 -1.78 -13.03 4.80
CA SER A 311 -1.34 -14.33 4.26
C SER A 311 -2.21 -15.50 4.68
N GLY A 312 -2.96 -15.37 5.78
CA GLY A 312 -3.70 -16.50 6.36
C GLY A 312 -2.84 -17.53 7.12
N LEU A 313 -1.53 -17.28 7.27
CA LEU A 313 -0.64 -18.16 8.04
C LEU A 313 -0.77 -18.01 9.56
N TRP A 314 -1.23 -16.84 10.01
CA TRP A 314 -1.30 -16.48 11.43
C TRP A 314 -2.76 -16.39 11.86
N VAL A 315 -3.07 -16.96 13.02
CA VAL A 315 -4.35 -16.75 13.70
C VAL A 315 -4.29 -15.39 14.39
N SER A 316 -5.15 -14.48 13.99
CA SER A 316 -5.35 -13.18 14.62
C SER A 316 -6.83 -12.84 14.59
N VAL A 317 -7.29 -12.04 15.55
CA VAL A 317 -8.64 -11.46 15.50
C VAL A 317 -8.85 -10.54 14.28
N HIS A 318 -7.74 -10.19 13.60
CA HIS A 318 -7.69 -9.37 12.40
C HIS A 318 -7.45 -10.17 11.10
N SER A 319 -7.23 -11.50 11.17
CA SER A 319 -7.01 -12.37 10.00
C SER A 319 -8.07 -13.48 9.94
N TRP A 320 -8.65 -13.69 8.74
CA TRP A 320 -9.82 -14.57 8.56
C TRP A 320 -9.71 -15.48 7.33
N GLN A 321 -8.50 -15.94 6.96
CA GLN A 321 -8.27 -16.69 5.71
C GLN A 321 -7.21 -17.80 5.86
N ASP A 322 -7.29 -18.83 5.02
CA ASP A 322 -6.22 -19.84 4.81
C ASP A 322 -5.10 -19.29 3.91
N PHE A 323 -4.00 -20.02 3.75
CA PHE A 323 -2.88 -19.57 2.91
C PHE A 323 -3.27 -19.37 1.44
N THR A 324 -3.26 -18.11 0.98
CA THR A 324 -3.75 -17.73 -0.35
C THR A 324 -2.64 -17.45 -1.37
N THR A 325 -3.02 -17.38 -2.65
CA THR A 325 -2.15 -16.92 -3.74
C THR A 325 -1.61 -15.52 -3.48
N GLU A 326 -2.39 -14.63 -2.87
CA GLU A 326 -1.92 -13.29 -2.48
C GLU A 326 -0.82 -13.37 -1.42
N GLY A 327 -0.99 -14.26 -0.43
CA GLY A 327 0.03 -14.56 0.57
C GLY A 327 1.36 -14.98 -0.07
N MET A 328 1.31 -15.83 -1.11
CA MET A 328 2.52 -16.22 -1.87
C MET A 328 3.16 -15.04 -2.61
N ILE A 329 2.37 -14.20 -3.27
CA ILE A 329 2.88 -13.01 -3.97
C ILE A 329 3.55 -12.05 -2.99
N ILE A 330 2.93 -11.81 -1.83
CA ILE A 330 3.48 -10.95 -0.77
C ILE A 330 4.76 -11.56 -0.19
N ALA A 331 4.82 -12.88 0.03
CA ALA A 331 6.02 -13.57 0.50
C ALA A 331 7.19 -13.43 -0.49
N PHE A 332 6.92 -13.67 -1.78
CA PHE A 332 7.92 -13.51 -2.83
C PHE A 332 8.38 -12.05 -2.92
N PHE A 333 7.46 -11.10 -2.84
CA PHE A 333 7.79 -9.68 -2.81
C PHE A 333 8.69 -9.32 -1.61
N LEU A 334 8.36 -9.81 -0.42
CA LEU A 334 9.18 -9.62 0.79
C LEU A 334 10.59 -10.18 0.61
N LEU A 335 10.74 -11.36 -0.02
CA LEU A 335 12.03 -11.98 -0.32
C LEU A 335 12.84 -11.11 -1.31
N VAL A 336 12.21 -10.59 -2.37
CA VAL A 336 12.85 -9.70 -3.33
C VAL A 336 13.33 -8.40 -2.67
N LEU A 337 12.48 -7.77 -1.84
CA LEU A 337 12.84 -6.55 -1.13
C LEU A 337 13.99 -6.77 -0.16
N THR A 338 13.94 -7.85 0.62
CA THR A 338 14.98 -8.20 1.59
C THR A 338 16.29 -8.53 0.90
N GLY A 339 16.26 -9.41 -0.10
CA GLY A 339 17.45 -9.83 -0.84
C GLY A 339 18.13 -8.66 -1.56
N SER A 340 17.37 -7.84 -2.29
CA SER A 340 17.93 -6.67 -2.99
C SER A 340 18.51 -5.64 -2.02
N SER A 341 17.83 -5.36 -0.90
CA SER A 341 18.30 -4.46 0.15
C SER A 341 19.60 -4.94 0.78
N THR A 342 19.68 -6.23 1.14
CA THR A 342 20.88 -6.83 1.72
C THR A 342 22.05 -6.79 0.76
N VAL A 343 21.84 -7.12 -0.52
CA VAL A 343 22.91 -7.05 -1.54
C VAL A 343 23.44 -5.63 -1.71
N LEU A 344 22.57 -4.61 -1.78
CA LEU A 344 23.01 -3.22 -1.93
C LEU A 344 23.73 -2.68 -0.70
N LEU A 345 23.25 -3.01 0.50
CA LEU A 345 23.94 -2.66 1.75
C LEU A 345 25.32 -3.35 1.81
N ALA A 346 25.37 -4.65 1.50
CA ALA A 346 26.61 -5.41 1.52
C ALA A 346 27.64 -4.84 0.55
N ARG A 347 27.23 -4.55 -0.69
CA ARG A 347 28.11 -3.93 -1.70
C ARG A 347 28.66 -2.58 -1.27
N LYS A 348 27.88 -1.75 -0.58
CA LYS A 348 28.33 -0.40 -0.19
C LYS A 348 29.31 -0.41 0.98
N TYR A 349 29.11 -1.29 1.98
CA TYR A 349 29.85 -1.23 3.24
C TYR A 349 30.84 -2.38 3.45
N PHE A 350 30.69 -3.49 2.73
CA PHE A 350 31.53 -4.69 2.84
C PHE A 350 32.11 -5.14 1.49
N GLY A 351 31.80 -4.45 0.39
CA GLY A 351 32.45 -4.71 -0.89
C GLY A 351 33.87 -4.17 -0.89
N GLU A 352 34.83 -5.00 -1.31
CA GLU A 352 36.16 -4.53 -1.69
C GLU A 352 36.04 -3.67 -2.96
N GLU A 353 36.69 -2.50 -2.99
CA GLU A 353 36.62 -1.55 -4.11
C GLU A 353 37.23 -2.08 -5.42
#